data_AF-A0A7H8PQ43-F1
#
_entry.id   AF-A0A7H8PQ43-F1
#
_cell.length_a   1.000
_cell.length_b   1.000
_cell.length_c   1.000
_cell.angle_alpha   90.00
_cell.angle_beta   90.00
_cell.angle_gamma   90.00
#
_symmetry.space_group_name_H-M   'P 1'
#
loop_
_entity.id
_entity.type
_entity.pdbx_description
1 polymer ?
#
loop_
_entity_poly.entity_id
_entity_poly.type
_entity_poly.pdbx_seq_one_letter_code
_entity_poly.pdbx_strand_id
1 'polypeptide(L)'
;MIQEEIITSYTLESRETLKSFESEWSLTRVKKMTLEEYVSVDNRTTFCYWVETKTRHIGSIKGSTSIKFGIYKPNKNRDINEIERFTHDEEYVWSKRYGNSREEVFRKIKSNIIAIIENTQSGNFRAIDTIDISHMFKWKIAFLYSKENLLPIYKKDVVIYECLRVGINTKNKPFSYLIDSLYTKKPKGQSVFDYMGEVFSRVRYKPNYYLLESNYEQFNGNYKDVLPLMLSGNVISVGFEHDLNLEEYIGDEESLKLELESRNVKQSSKNELLKFIKIRPGDIIGLKKRTNDNKVIVNAYALVLGYDDEVIYSTDKELVHCLKVDFFESDVNKKINVNRAHTMHEIEKEIEIETIFGSYGETEVRNITTNSLGVDYKKERKYEVTTQARTYIVNSIHDKLQNQCSSYLKEKLGNSGVVKLEKDFIDIKVNLTNGKIQLYEVKPYQNPSYCIREALGQLLYYASRTTEQIDLIAIVGPNILDTRAQSYFDYVKRNVNFPFEYISANKEFG
;
A
#
# COMPACT_ATOMS: atom_id res chain seq x y z
N MET A 1 -27.82 10.29 6.05
CA MET A 1 -28.20 10.90 4.75
C MET A 1 -27.14 10.73 3.67
N ILE A 2 -26.10 11.56 3.51
CA ILE A 2 -25.16 11.45 2.37
C ILE A 2 -24.42 10.10 2.34
N GLN A 3 -23.96 9.60 3.48
CA GLN A 3 -23.24 8.32 3.56
C GLN A 3 -24.15 7.11 3.30
N GLU A 4 -25.42 7.14 3.71
CA GLU A 4 -26.40 6.07 3.44
C GLU A 4 -26.83 6.03 1.97
N GLU A 5 -27.04 7.19 1.33
CA GLU A 5 -27.37 7.28 -0.10
C GLU A 5 -26.24 6.72 -0.97
N ILE A 6 -25.00 7.05 -0.63
CA ILE A 6 -23.81 6.53 -1.30
C ILE A 6 -23.65 5.03 -1.07
N ILE A 7 -23.90 4.56 0.16
CA ILE A 7 -23.84 3.15 0.49
C ILE A 7 -24.80 2.34 -0.40
N THR A 8 -25.99 2.90 -0.61
CA THR A 8 -27.02 2.32 -1.46
C THR A 8 -26.62 2.30 -2.95
N SER A 9 -25.99 3.37 -3.47
CA SER A 9 -25.61 3.49 -4.88
C SER A 9 -24.62 2.43 -5.38
N TYR A 10 -23.53 2.16 -4.65
CA TYR A 10 -22.52 1.18 -5.09
C TYR A 10 -23.00 -0.27 -4.97
N THR A 11 -23.82 -0.56 -3.96
CA THR A 11 -24.47 -1.87 -3.83
C THR A 11 -25.38 -2.13 -5.04
N LEU A 12 -26.09 -1.11 -5.53
CA LEU A 12 -26.91 -1.22 -6.74
C LEU A 12 -26.05 -1.47 -7.99
N GLU A 13 -25.00 -0.68 -8.19
CA GLU A 13 -24.07 -0.87 -9.33
C GLU A 13 -23.41 -2.26 -9.32
N SER A 14 -22.94 -2.71 -8.15
CA SER A 14 -22.35 -4.03 -7.97
C SER A 14 -23.32 -5.15 -8.34
N ARG A 15 -24.61 -4.99 -7.98
CA ARG A 15 -25.67 -5.93 -8.35
C ARG A 15 -26.00 -5.89 -9.84
N GLU A 16 -26.00 -4.73 -10.46
CA GLU A 16 -26.20 -4.58 -11.91
C GLU A 16 -25.08 -5.27 -12.69
N THR A 17 -23.83 -5.09 -12.27
CA THR A 17 -22.66 -5.75 -12.85
C THR A 17 -22.74 -7.27 -12.67
N LEU A 18 -23.09 -7.74 -11.46
CA LEU A 18 -23.28 -9.17 -11.19
C LEU A 18 -24.37 -9.77 -12.08
N LYS A 19 -25.54 -9.13 -12.17
CA LYS A 19 -26.63 -9.57 -13.06
C LYS A 19 -26.21 -9.59 -14.54
N SER A 20 -25.47 -8.59 -14.98
CA SER A 20 -24.96 -8.51 -16.36
C SER A 20 -24.00 -9.66 -16.65
N PHE A 21 -23.11 -9.98 -15.71
CA PHE A 21 -22.21 -11.14 -15.82
C PHE A 21 -22.99 -12.46 -15.86
N GLU A 22 -23.93 -12.67 -14.94
CA GLU A 22 -24.73 -13.91 -14.87
C GLU A 22 -25.59 -14.12 -16.13
N SER A 23 -26.08 -13.02 -16.73
CA SER A 23 -26.82 -13.05 -18.00
C SER A 23 -25.91 -13.41 -19.17
N GLU A 24 -24.73 -12.80 -19.27
CA GLU A 24 -23.80 -13.06 -20.37
C GLU A 24 -23.21 -14.47 -20.28
N TRP A 25 -22.77 -14.87 -19.08
CA TRP A 25 -22.08 -16.12 -18.79
C TRP A 25 -22.93 -17.04 -17.92
N SER A 26 -24.11 -17.45 -18.42
CA SER A 26 -24.88 -18.49 -17.73
C SER A 26 -24.14 -19.84 -17.70
N LEU A 27 -24.45 -20.72 -16.74
CA LEU A 27 -23.88 -22.08 -16.70
C LEU A 27 -24.08 -22.83 -18.03
N THR A 28 -25.23 -22.64 -18.68
CA THR A 28 -25.52 -23.22 -20.00
C THR A 28 -24.53 -22.73 -21.07
N ARG A 29 -24.18 -21.43 -21.05
CA ARG A 29 -23.16 -20.88 -21.96
C ARG A 29 -21.77 -21.38 -21.60
N VAL A 30 -21.40 -21.39 -20.32
CA VAL A 30 -20.10 -21.91 -19.86
C VAL A 30 -19.91 -23.36 -20.31
N LYS A 31 -20.95 -24.21 -20.26
CA LYS A 31 -20.91 -25.58 -20.77
C LYS A 31 -20.62 -25.67 -22.27
N LYS A 32 -20.99 -24.65 -23.06
CA LYS A 32 -20.77 -24.59 -24.53
C LYS A 32 -19.54 -23.76 -24.94
N MET A 33 -18.95 -23.01 -24.02
CA MET A 33 -17.82 -22.10 -24.25
C MET A 33 -16.66 -22.77 -24.99
N THR A 34 -16.16 -22.08 -26.01
CA THR A 34 -14.93 -22.41 -26.77
C THR A 34 -13.68 -21.81 -26.11
N LEU A 35 -12.48 -22.17 -26.57
CA LEU A 35 -11.23 -21.65 -25.99
C LEU A 35 -11.06 -20.15 -26.30
N GLU A 36 -11.46 -19.73 -27.49
CA GLU A 36 -11.40 -18.34 -27.97
C GLU A 36 -12.37 -17.42 -27.21
N GLU A 37 -13.52 -17.96 -26.79
CA GLU A 37 -14.47 -17.29 -25.91
C GLU A 37 -14.01 -17.30 -24.44
N TYR A 38 -13.18 -18.26 -24.05
CA TYR A 38 -12.64 -18.34 -22.69
C TYR A 38 -11.58 -17.28 -22.44
N VAL A 39 -10.56 -17.19 -23.30
CA VAL A 39 -9.43 -16.27 -23.14
C VAL A 39 -8.87 -15.88 -24.51
N SER A 40 -8.63 -14.60 -24.72
CA SER A 40 -8.00 -14.08 -25.93
C SER A 40 -7.38 -12.71 -25.66
N VAL A 41 -6.49 -12.29 -26.56
CA VAL A 41 -5.86 -10.96 -26.55
C VAL A 41 -6.81 -9.95 -27.19
N ASP A 42 -6.91 -8.76 -26.60
CA ASP A 42 -7.75 -7.64 -27.05
C ASP A 42 -9.27 -7.92 -27.16
N ASN A 43 -9.73 -9.10 -26.75
CA ASN A 43 -11.15 -9.44 -26.76
C ASN A 43 -11.81 -9.18 -25.39
N ARG A 44 -12.52 -8.05 -25.31
CA ARG A 44 -13.26 -7.59 -24.13
C ARG A 44 -14.54 -8.38 -23.82
N THR A 45 -14.84 -9.42 -24.60
CA THR A 45 -16.03 -10.27 -24.42
C THR A 45 -15.72 -11.64 -23.81
N THR A 46 -14.44 -11.99 -23.66
CA THR A 46 -14.03 -13.31 -23.14
C THR A 46 -14.40 -13.53 -21.68
N PHE A 47 -14.57 -14.80 -21.29
CA PHE A 47 -14.90 -15.17 -19.91
C PHE A 47 -13.87 -14.61 -18.91
N CYS A 48 -12.58 -14.82 -19.19
CA CYS A 48 -11.50 -14.31 -18.34
C CYS A 48 -11.53 -12.78 -18.24
N TYR A 49 -11.76 -12.05 -19.34
CA TYR A 49 -11.87 -10.59 -19.31
C TYR A 49 -13.06 -10.13 -18.46
N TRP A 50 -14.20 -10.81 -18.54
CA TRP A 50 -15.34 -10.50 -17.70
C TRP A 50 -15.03 -10.72 -16.21
N VAL A 51 -14.43 -11.87 -15.87
CA VAL A 51 -14.11 -12.24 -14.49
C VAL A 51 -13.03 -11.35 -13.86
N GLU A 52 -12.04 -10.89 -14.64
CA GLU A 52 -10.96 -10.03 -14.12
C GLU A 52 -11.28 -8.53 -14.21
N THR A 53 -11.75 -8.07 -15.38
CA THR A 53 -11.82 -6.64 -15.70
C THR A 53 -13.23 -6.09 -15.56
N LYS A 54 -14.26 -6.71 -16.17
CA LYS A 54 -15.63 -6.18 -16.11
C LYS A 54 -16.25 -6.26 -14.71
N THR A 55 -15.88 -7.29 -13.96
CA THR A 55 -16.38 -7.52 -12.60
C THR A 55 -15.39 -7.03 -11.52
N ARG A 56 -14.49 -6.11 -11.88
CA ARG A 56 -13.39 -5.68 -11.00
C ARG A 56 -13.88 -5.06 -9.68
N HIS A 57 -14.83 -4.13 -9.73
CA HIS A 57 -15.33 -3.46 -8.52
C HIS A 57 -16.07 -4.42 -7.58
N ILE A 58 -16.56 -5.57 -8.06
CA ILE A 58 -17.13 -6.64 -7.22
C ILE A 58 -16.06 -7.61 -6.69
N GLY A 59 -14.88 -7.10 -6.34
CA GLY A 59 -13.72 -7.82 -5.81
C GLY A 59 -12.63 -8.08 -6.86
N SER A 60 -11.52 -7.33 -6.83
CA SER A 60 -10.46 -7.43 -7.84
C SER A 60 -9.65 -8.72 -7.75
N ILE A 61 -9.26 -9.26 -8.91
CA ILE A 61 -8.26 -10.34 -9.04
C ILE A 61 -7.10 -9.97 -9.97
N LYS A 62 -6.94 -8.68 -10.30
CA LYS A 62 -5.85 -8.14 -11.10
C LYS A 62 -4.54 -8.08 -10.29
N GLY A 63 -3.41 -7.80 -10.92
CA GLY A 63 -2.08 -7.77 -10.28
C GLY A 63 -1.48 -9.16 -10.04
N SER A 64 -1.93 -10.15 -10.80
CA SER A 64 -1.37 -11.50 -10.85
C SER A 64 -1.32 -11.94 -12.30
N THR A 65 -0.33 -12.74 -12.66
CA THR A 65 -0.09 -13.15 -14.05
C THR A 65 -1.28 -13.90 -14.66
N SER A 66 -1.41 -13.88 -15.99
CA SER A 66 -2.48 -14.61 -16.71
C SER A 66 -2.45 -16.14 -16.49
N ILE A 67 -1.37 -16.66 -15.90
CA ILE A 67 -1.24 -18.06 -15.46
C ILE A 67 -2.39 -18.48 -14.53
N LYS A 68 -3.00 -17.55 -13.79
CA LYS A 68 -4.13 -17.84 -12.90
C LYS A 68 -5.35 -18.44 -13.63
N PHE A 69 -5.47 -18.21 -14.93
CA PHE A 69 -6.52 -18.78 -15.78
C PHE A 69 -6.22 -20.22 -16.21
N GLY A 70 -5.06 -20.78 -15.87
CA GLY A 70 -4.67 -22.16 -16.20
C GLY A 70 -4.16 -22.34 -17.64
N ILE A 71 -4.85 -21.73 -18.61
CA ILE A 71 -4.42 -21.56 -20.02
C ILE A 71 -4.70 -20.13 -20.45
N TYR A 72 -3.77 -19.51 -21.18
CA TYR A 72 -3.92 -18.13 -21.67
C TYR A 72 -3.18 -17.92 -22.99
N LYS A 73 -3.62 -16.92 -23.75
CA LYS A 73 -2.97 -16.48 -25.00
C LYS A 73 -2.03 -15.30 -24.68
N PRO A 74 -0.70 -15.44 -24.82
CA PRO A 74 0.22 -14.34 -24.60
C PRO A 74 0.13 -13.32 -25.74
N ASN A 75 0.52 -12.07 -25.47
CA ASN A 75 0.77 -11.11 -26.54
C ASN A 75 1.95 -11.60 -27.41
N LYS A 76 1.84 -11.41 -28.73
CA LYS A 76 2.88 -11.78 -29.71
C LYS A 76 4.18 -11.08 -29.30
N ASN A 77 5.17 -11.85 -28.81
CA ASN A 77 6.58 -11.49 -28.49
C ASN A 77 7.12 -12.15 -27.18
N ARG A 78 6.58 -13.28 -26.72
CA ARG A 78 7.16 -14.00 -25.56
C ARG A 78 7.97 -15.21 -26.02
N ASP A 79 9.25 -15.24 -25.69
CA ASP A 79 10.04 -16.47 -25.71
C ASP A 79 9.59 -17.33 -24.50
N ILE A 80 8.65 -18.24 -24.74
CA ILE A 80 8.05 -19.08 -23.67
C ILE A 80 9.00 -20.24 -23.26
N ASN A 81 10.22 -20.26 -23.81
CA ASN A 81 11.10 -21.42 -23.82
C ASN A 81 11.85 -21.72 -22.51
N GLU A 82 11.73 -20.92 -21.45
CA GLU A 82 12.65 -21.03 -20.30
C GLU A 82 12.03 -21.40 -18.93
N ILE A 83 10.73 -21.68 -18.80
CA ILE A 83 10.14 -22.06 -17.51
C ILE A 83 9.71 -23.53 -17.48
N GLU A 84 10.48 -24.35 -16.78
CA GLU A 84 10.34 -25.82 -16.69
C GLU A 84 8.91 -26.32 -16.37
N ARG A 85 8.10 -25.51 -15.68
CA ARG A 85 6.73 -25.84 -15.23
C ARG A 85 5.64 -25.54 -16.25
N PHE A 86 5.93 -24.72 -17.26
CA PHE A 86 4.98 -24.33 -18.30
C PHE A 86 5.31 -25.00 -19.62
N THR A 87 4.31 -25.12 -20.47
CA THR A 87 4.42 -25.59 -21.84
C THR A 87 3.49 -24.75 -22.70
N HIS A 88 3.68 -24.79 -24.01
CA HIS A 88 2.96 -23.95 -24.94
C HIS A 88 2.79 -24.66 -26.28
N ASP A 89 1.86 -24.16 -27.08
CA ASP A 89 1.83 -24.37 -28.53
C ASP A 89 2.10 -23.04 -29.26
N GLU A 90 1.76 -22.98 -30.54
CA GLU A 90 1.93 -21.77 -31.36
C GLU A 90 1.11 -20.56 -30.86
N GLU A 91 0.09 -20.76 -30.02
CA GLU A 91 -0.86 -19.71 -29.63
C GLU A 91 -1.10 -19.55 -28.12
N TYR A 92 -0.95 -20.61 -27.32
CA TYR A 92 -1.38 -20.64 -25.91
C TYR A 92 -0.28 -21.17 -24.99
N VAL A 93 -0.31 -20.73 -23.74
CA VAL A 93 0.59 -21.14 -22.66
C VAL A 93 -0.20 -21.73 -21.51
N TRP A 94 0.27 -22.83 -20.94
CA TRP A 94 -0.32 -23.45 -19.76
C TRP A 94 0.70 -24.19 -18.88
N SER A 95 0.30 -24.53 -17.66
CA SER A 95 1.12 -25.34 -16.75
C SER A 95 1.06 -26.82 -17.12
N LYS A 96 2.22 -27.50 -17.18
CA LYS A 96 2.33 -28.93 -17.53
C LYS A 96 1.44 -29.85 -16.68
N ARG A 97 1.14 -29.46 -15.43
CA ARG A 97 0.22 -30.20 -14.53
C ARG A 97 -1.22 -30.33 -15.05
N TYR A 98 -1.62 -29.48 -16.00
CA TYR A 98 -2.98 -29.49 -16.53
C TYR A 98 -3.18 -30.42 -17.72
N GLY A 99 -2.12 -30.79 -18.43
CA GLY A 99 -2.18 -31.68 -19.58
C GLY A 99 -1.12 -31.35 -20.62
N ASN A 100 -1.12 -32.12 -21.71
CA ASN A 100 -0.08 -32.09 -22.73
C ASN A 100 -0.48 -31.35 -24.02
N SER A 101 -1.75 -30.95 -24.16
CA SER A 101 -2.27 -30.20 -25.32
C SER A 101 -3.23 -29.10 -24.88
N ARG A 102 -3.39 -28.05 -25.70
CA ARG A 102 -4.32 -26.95 -25.40
C ARG A 102 -5.76 -27.44 -25.24
N GLU A 103 -6.20 -28.42 -26.04
CA GLU A 103 -7.56 -28.95 -26.00
C GLU A 103 -7.81 -29.75 -24.72
N GLU A 104 -6.83 -30.55 -24.30
CA GLU A 104 -6.89 -31.29 -23.04
C GLU A 104 -6.95 -30.35 -21.84
N VAL A 105 -6.05 -29.37 -21.80
CA VAL A 105 -5.96 -28.40 -20.72
C VAL A 105 -7.21 -27.56 -20.65
N PHE A 106 -7.68 -27.03 -21.79
CA PHE A 106 -8.91 -26.25 -21.84
C PHE A 106 -10.10 -27.07 -21.33
N ARG A 107 -10.23 -28.33 -21.75
CA ARG A 107 -11.29 -29.23 -21.28
C ARG A 107 -11.24 -29.42 -19.76
N LYS A 108 -10.05 -29.61 -19.19
CA LYS A 108 -9.83 -29.76 -17.74
C LYS A 108 -10.15 -28.47 -16.98
N ILE A 109 -9.69 -27.32 -17.48
CA ILE A 109 -9.98 -26.01 -16.86
C ILE A 109 -11.47 -25.71 -16.93
N LYS A 110 -12.10 -25.93 -18.08
CA LYS A 110 -13.56 -25.78 -18.26
C LYS A 110 -14.34 -26.70 -17.33
N SER A 111 -13.94 -27.97 -17.17
CA SER A 111 -14.59 -28.88 -16.23
C SER A 111 -14.45 -28.42 -14.78
N ASN A 112 -13.27 -27.88 -14.41
CA ASN A 112 -13.05 -27.33 -13.08
C ASN A 112 -13.92 -26.09 -12.83
N ILE A 113 -14.06 -25.19 -13.81
CA ILE A 113 -14.96 -24.03 -13.73
C ILE A 113 -16.41 -24.48 -13.57
N ILE A 114 -16.88 -25.43 -14.37
CA ILE A 114 -18.23 -26.00 -14.27
C ILE A 114 -18.45 -26.60 -12.87
N ALA A 115 -17.48 -27.37 -12.36
CA ALA A 115 -17.57 -27.94 -11.02
C ALA A 115 -17.64 -26.86 -9.93
N ILE A 116 -16.90 -25.75 -10.05
CA ILE A 116 -17.01 -24.61 -9.11
C ILE A 116 -18.42 -24.05 -9.14
N ILE A 117 -18.98 -23.80 -10.32
CA ILE A 117 -20.32 -23.22 -10.48
C ILE A 117 -21.38 -24.16 -9.89
N GLU A 118 -21.35 -25.45 -10.22
CA GLU A 118 -22.33 -26.44 -9.74
C GLU A 118 -22.24 -26.64 -8.22
N ASN A 119 -21.03 -26.71 -7.65
CA ASN A 119 -20.86 -26.77 -6.19
C ASN A 119 -21.31 -25.47 -5.50
N THR A 120 -21.10 -24.32 -6.12
CA THR A 120 -21.57 -23.03 -5.60
C THR A 120 -23.11 -22.99 -5.57
N GLN A 121 -23.75 -23.34 -6.68
CA GLN A 121 -25.21 -23.29 -6.81
C GLN A 121 -25.93 -24.31 -5.91
N SER A 122 -25.26 -25.40 -5.54
CA SER A 122 -25.74 -26.39 -4.56
C SER A 122 -25.35 -26.07 -3.12
N GLY A 123 -24.60 -24.98 -2.86
CA GLY A 123 -24.14 -24.60 -1.52
C GLY A 123 -23.01 -25.48 -0.97
N ASN A 124 -22.41 -26.35 -1.79
CA ASN A 124 -21.31 -27.24 -1.39
C ASN A 124 -19.94 -26.54 -1.49
N PHE A 125 -19.73 -25.47 -0.72
CA PHE A 125 -18.49 -24.70 -0.77
C PHE A 125 -17.24 -25.50 -0.38
N ARG A 126 -17.40 -26.52 0.47
CA ARG A 126 -16.29 -27.39 0.90
C ARG A 126 -15.65 -28.15 -0.27
N ALA A 127 -16.43 -28.57 -1.25
CA ALA A 127 -15.92 -29.26 -2.43
C ALA A 127 -15.07 -28.33 -3.34
N ILE A 128 -15.25 -27.01 -3.23
CA ILE A 128 -14.52 -26.04 -4.03
C ILE A 128 -13.05 -25.96 -3.62
N ASP A 129 -12.72 -26.17 -2.34
CA ASP A 129 -11.34 -26.05 -1.82
C ASP A 129 -10.33 -26.91 -2.60
N THR A 130 -10.72 -28.11 -3.02
CA THR A 130 -9.83 -29.10 -3.64
C THR A 130 -9.75 -29.00 -5.16
N ILE A 131 -10.61 -28.21 -5.82
CA ILE A 131 -10.60 -28.07 -7.29
C ILE A 131 -9.28 -27.46 -7.77
N ASP A 132 -8.60 -28.08 -8.73
CA ASP A 132 -7.28 -27.61 -9.18
C ASP A 132 -7.38 -26.43 -10.16
N ILE A 133 -7.50 -25.22 -9.62
CA ILE A 133 -7.37 -23.95 -10.35
C ILE A 133 -6.88 -22.87 -9.38
N SER A 134 -6.35 -21.75 -9.90
CA SER A 134 -5.83 -20.65 -9.08
C SER A 134 -6.84 -20.21 -8.02
N HIS A 135 -6.37 -19.99 -6.79
CA HIS A 135 -7.21 -19.70 -5.64
C HIS A 135 -8.09 -18.45 -5.82
N MET A 136 -7.50 -17.34 -6.29
CA MET A 136 -8.23 -16.08 -6.51
C MET A 136 -9.32 -16.27 -7.58
N PHE A 137 -8.96 -16.89 -8.71
CA PHE A 137 -9.89 -17.12 -9.82
C PHE A 137 -11.02 -18.06 -9.42
N LYS A 138 -10.70 -19.15 -8.71
CA LYS A 138 -11.65 -20.11 -8.15
C LYS A 138 -12.74 -19.44 -7.32
N TRP A 139 -12.34 -18.65 -6.32
CA TRP A 139 -13.29 -18.05 -5.37
C TRP A 139 -14.00 -16.82 -5.94
N LYS A 140 -13.39 -16.13 -6.90
CA LYS A 140 -14.08 -15.13 -7.72
C LYS A 140 -15.22 -15.75 -8.50
N ILE A 141 -14.98 -16.85 -9.23
CA ILE A 141 -16.03 -17.58 -9.94
C ILE A 141 -17.10 -18.05 -8.94
N ALA A 142 -16.71 -18.66 -7.82
CA ALA A 142 -17.68 -19.08 -6.80
C ALA A 142 -18.58 -17.92 -6.34
N PHE A 143 -18.02 -16.74 -6.05
CA PHE A 143 -18.83 -15.57 -5.70
C PHE A 143 -19.80 -15.16 -6.81
N LEU A 144 -19.32 -15.07 -8.07
CA LEU A 144 -20.11 -14.64 -9.22
C LEU A 144 -21.32 -15.52 -9.52
N TYR A 145 -21.35 -16.77 -9.03
CA TYR A 145 -22.50 -17.69 -9.17
C TYR A 145 -23.20 -18.00 -7.84
N SER A 146 -22.83 -17.33 -6.74
CA SER A 146 -23.35 -17.60 -5.40
C SER A 146 -24.69 -16.97 -5.09
N LYS A 147 -25.16 -16.03 -5.93
CA LYS A 147 -26.31 -15.15 -5.63
C LYS A 147 -26.13 -14.41 -4.30
N GLU A 148 -24.96 -13.78 -4.13
CA GLU A 148 -24.54 -13.08 -2.90
C GLU A 148 -24.43 -13.98 -1.63
N ASN A 149 -24.40 -15.31 -1.76
CA ASN A 149 -24.19 -16.23 -0.61
C ASN A 149 -22.71 -16.46 -0.25
N LEU A 150 -21.80 -15.72 -0.86
CA LEU A 150 -20.38 -15.66 -0.50
C LEU A 150 -19.95 -14.20 -0.40
N LEU A 151 -18.87 -13.94 0.34
CA LEU A 151 -18.25 -12.62 0.37
C LEU A 151 -17.34 -12.43 -0.85
N PRO A 152 -17.33 -11.24 -1.49
CA PRO A 152 -16.41 -10.92 -2.60
C PRO A 152 -14.97 -10.64 -2.12
N ILE A 153 -14.44 -11.48 -1.24
CA ILE A 153 -13.10 -11.36 -0.65
C ILE A 153 -12.34 -12.66 -0.90
N TYR A 154 -11.33 -12.63 -1.78
CA TYR A 154 -10.66 -13.85 -2.27
C TYR A 154 -9.23 -14.01 -1.76
N LYS A 155 -8.64 -12.95 -1.19
CA LYS A 155 -7.28 -12.97 -0.64
C LYS A 155 -7.29 -13.69 0.71
N LYS A 156 -6.46 -14.73 0.86
CA LYS A 156 -6.43 -15.58 2.07
C LYS A 156 -6.07 -14.82 3.33
N ASP A 157 -5.06 -13.96 3.25
CA ASP A 157 -4.57 -13.11 4.33
C ASP A 157 -5.65 -12.15 4.83
N VAL A 158 -6.40 -11.50 3.93
CA VAL A 158 -7.52 -10.61 4.26
C VAL A 158 -8.63 -11.35 5.00
N VAL A 159 -9.00 -12.53 4.51
CA VAL A 159 -10.03 -13.37 5.16
C VAL A 159 -9.55 -13.85 6.53
N ILE A 160 -8.30 -14.30 6.65
CA ILE A 160 -7.71 -14.73 7.93
C ILE A 160 -7.68 -13.58 8.94
N TYR A 161 -7.25 -12.39 8.51
CA TYR A 161 -7.23 -11.19 9.35
C TYR A 161 -8.60 -10.89 9.93
N GLU A 162 -9.62 -10.81 9.08
CA GLU A 162 -10.97 -10.49 9.52
C GLU A 162 -11.56 -11.62 10.38
N CYS A 163 -11.30 -12.89 10.05
CA CYS A 163 -11.67 -14.03 10.88
C CYS A 163 -11.12 -13.90 12.30
N LEU A 164 -9.81 -13.64 12.45
CA LEU A 164 -9.19 -13.46 13.77
C LEU A 164 -9.82 -12.30 14.54
N ARG A 165 -10.07 -11.17 13.86
CA ARG A 165 -10.71 -9.98 14.45
C ARG A 165 -12.09 -10.28 15.04
N VAL A 166 -12.88 -11.12 14.37
CA VAL A 166 -14.23 -11.49 14.83
C VAL A 166 -14.25 -12.77 15.70
N GLY A 167 -13.08 -13.25 16.13
CA GLY A 167 -12.93 -14.39 17.04
C GLY A 167 -13.12 -15.77 16.39
N ILE A 168 -12.91 -15.89 15.07
CA ILE A 168 -12.93 -17.17 14.35
C ILE A 168 -11.52 -17.79 14.39
N ASN A 169 -11.43 -19.06 14.79
CA ASN A 169 -10.19 -19.82 14.73
C ASN A 169 -9.82 -20.19 13.29
N THR A 170 -8.62 -19.79 12.86
CA THR A 170 -8.14 -19.98 11.48
C THR A 170 -7.20 -21.16 11.31
N LYS A 171 -6.68 -21.73 12.41
CA LYS A 171 -5.63 -22.74 12.37
C LYS A 171 -6.09 -24.02 11.66
N ASN A 172 -5.36 -24.42 10.61
CA ASN A 172 -5.60 -25.63 9.81
C ASN A 172 -7.03 -25.71 9.22
N LYS A 173 -7.66 -24.56 8.94
CA LYS A 173 -8.99 -24.53 8.34
C LYS A 173 -8.93 -24.33 6.83
N PRO A 174 -9.81 -24.99 6.06
CA PRO A 174 -9.94 -24.75 4.63
C PRO A 174 -10.55 -23.35 4.38
N PHE A 175 -10.37 -22.82 3.18
CA PHE A 175 -10.86 -21.46 2.87
C PHE A 175 -12.38 -21.39 2.89
N SER A 176 -13.07 -22.44 2.41
CA SER A 176 -14.55 -22.53 2.50
C SER A 176 -15.06 -22.30 3.91
N TYR A 177 -14.41 -22.91 4.92
CA TYR A 177 -14.78 -22.75 6.32
C TYR A 177 -14.61 -21.30 6.78
N LEU A 178 -13.49 -20.66 6.41
CA LEU A 178 -13.20 -19.30 6.80
C LEU A 178 -14.19 -18.31 6.19
N ILE A 179 -14.42 -18.39 4.88
CA ILE A 179 -15.29 -17.46 4.17
C ILE A 179 -16.76 -17.65 4.57
N ASP A 180 -17.20 -18.90 4.79
CA ASP A 180 -18.56 -19.22 5.26
C ASP A 180 -18.75 -18.73 6.71
N SER A 181 -17.80 -19.02 7.61
CA SER A 181 -17.83 -18.52 8.99
C SER A 181 -17.88 -17.00 9.01
N LEU A 182 -17.11 -16.34 8.16
CA LEU A 182 -17.09 -14.89 8.07
C LEU A 182 -18.41 -14.32 7.51
N TYR A 183 -18.99 -14.98 6.51
CA TYR A 183 -20.31 -14.63 5.97
C TYR A 183 -21.40 -14.66 7.06
N THR A 184 -21.38 -15.66 7.95
CA THR A 184 -22.33 -15.74 9.08
C THR A 184 -22.13 -14.65 10.14
N LYS A 185 -20.92 -14.08 10.25
CA LYS A 185 -20.59 -13.00 11.18
C LYS A 185 -20.86 -11.60 10.61
N LYS A 186 -21.12 -11.48 9.30
CA LYS A 186 -21.51 -10.22 8.68
C LYS A 186 -22.78 -9.66 9.35
N PRO A 187 -22.84 -8.36 9.67
CA PRO A 187 -24.06 -7.71 10.16
C PRO A 187 -25.31 -8.05 9.32
N LYS A 188 -26.44 -8.27 10.01
CA LYS A 188 -27.73 -8.51 9.36
C LYS A 188 -28.17 -7.27 8.58
N GLY A 189 -28.74 -7.47 7.39
CA GLY A 189 -29.20 -6.38 6.53
C GLY A 189 -28.10 -5.67 5.72
N GLN A 190 -26.83 -5.85 6.07
CA GLN A 190 -25.71 -5.28 5.30
C GLN A 190 -25.47 -6.10 4.02
N SER A 191 -25.20 -5.43 2.90
CA SER A 191 -24.84 -6.10 1.65
C SER A 191 -23.45 -6.74 1.76
N VAL A 192 -23.17 -7.77 0.95
CA VAL A 192 -21.83 -8.38 0.87
C VAL A 192 -20.78 -7.40 0.33
N PHE A 193 -21.19 -6.46 -0.51
CA PHE A 193 -20.34 -5.43 -1.10
C PHE A 193 -19.95 -4.36 -0.09
N ASP A 194 -20.89 -3.92 0.76
CA ASP A 194 -20.59 -2.98 1.84
C ASP A 194 -19.73 -3.62 2.91
N TYR A 195 -19.99 -4.88 3.26
CA TYR A 195 -19.14 -5.57 4.22
C TYR A 195 -17.72 -5.77 3.69
N MET A 196 -17.55 -6.16 2.41
CA MET A 196 -16.25 -6.13 1.73
C MET A 196 -15.61 -4.75 1.85
N GLY A 197 -16.39 -3.71 1.52
CA GLY A 197 -16.19 -2.29 1.83
C GLY A 197 -15.38 -2.10 3.10
N GLU A 198 -16.02 -2.43 4.21
CA GLU A 198 -15.43 -2.19 5.52
C GLU A 198 -14.24 -3.12 5.84
N VAL A 199 -14.26 -4.38 5.43
CA VAL A 199 -13.15 -5.31 5.70
C VAL A 199 -11.84 -4.76 5.15
N PHE A 200 -11.82 -4.35 3.88
CA PHE A 200 -10.62 -3.76 3.27
C PHE A 200 -10.25 -2.39 3.82
N SER A 201 -11.20 -1.62 4.37
CA SER A 201 -10.88 -0.38 5.11
C SER A 201 -10.19 -0.66 6.47
N ARG A 202 -10.45 -1.83 7.06
CA ARG A 202 -9.88 -2.27 8.33
C ARG A 202 -8.56 -3.00 8.15
N VAL A 203 -8.35 -3.68 7.02
CA VAL A 203 -7.09 -4.36 6.74
C VAL A 203 -5.99 -3.32 6.74
N ARG A 204 -5.17 -3.41 7.77
CA ARG A 204 -3.94 -2.66 7.89
C ARG A 204 -2.89 -3.40 7.07
N TYR A 205 -2.42 -2.79 6.00
CA TYR A 205 -1.29 -3.35 5.28
C TYR A 205 -0.03 -2.85 5.98
N LYS A 206 0.81 -3.78 6.44
CA LYS A 206 2.21 -3.45 6.73
C LYS A 206 2.80 -2.99 5.39
N PRO A 207 3.25 -1.73 5.29
CA PRO A 207 3.82 -1.23 4.06
C PRO A 207 5.07 -2.04 3.71
N ASN A 208 5.32 -2.24 2.43
CA ASN A 208 6.66 -2.58 1.99
C ASN A 208 7.50 -1.30 2.01
N TYR A 209 8.79 -1.46 2.27
CA TYR A 209 9.72 -0.35 2.40
C TYR A 209 10.72 -0.38 1.25
N TYR A 210 10.79 0.72 0.50
CA TYR A 210 11.74 0.83 -0.63
C TYR A 210 12.67 2.02 -0.46
N LEU A 211 13.94 1.82 -0.80
CA LEU A 211 14.94 2.87 -0.90
C LEU A 211 15.22 3.15 -2.38
N LEU A 212 14.93 4.37 -2.84
CA LEU A 212 15.02 4.79 -4.24
C LEU A 212 16.04 5.92 -4.44
N GLU A 213 16.95 5.76 -5.40
CA GLU A 213 17.94 6.76 -5.82
C GLU A 213 17.26 7.86 -6.64
N SER A 214 17.51 9.11 -6.27
CA SER A 214 17.05 10.30 -6.99
C SER A 214 18.13 10.92 -7.89
N ASN A 215 19.32 10.33 -7.96
CA ASN A 215 20.39 10.76 -8.84
C ASN A 215 20.43 9.92 -10.12
N TYR A 216 20.11 10.53 -11.26
CA TYR A 216 20.16 9.86 -12.56
C TYR A 216 21.50 10.09 -13.25
N GLU A 217 22.13 9.01 -13.70
CA GLU A 217 23.33 9.06 -14.53
C GLU A 217 23.00 9.74 -15.87
N GLN A 218 23.84 10.66 -16.28
CA GLN A 218 23.74 11.41 -17.53
C GLN A 218 24.74 10.84 -18.55
N PHE A 219 24.52 11.13 -19.85
CA PHE A 219 25.40 10.65 -20.94
C PHE A 219 26.87 11.04 -20.78
N ASN A 220 27.17 12.14 -20.08
CA ASN A 220 28.52 12.61 -19.80
C ASN A 220 29.16 11.95 -18.56
N GLY A 221 28.51 10.95 -17.96
CA GLY A 221 28.96 10.27 -16.74
C GLY A 221 28.70 11.04 -15.43
N ASN A 222 28.12 12.24 -15.51
CA ASN A 222 27.71 12.99 -14.32
C ASN A 222 26.34 12.51 -13.81
N TYR A 223 26.01 12.86 -12.57
CA TYR A 223 24.72 12.54 -11.97
C TYR A 223 23.87 13.81 -11.82
N LYS A 224 22.59 13.72 -12.17
CA LYS A 224 21.60 14.78 -11.97
C LYS A 224 20.68 14.42 -10.81
N ASP A 225 20.57 15.29 -9.81
CA ASP A 225 19.57 15.16 -8.74
C ASP A 225 18.18 15.53 -9.30
N VAL A 226 17.32 14.53 -9.49
CA VAL A 226 15.93 14.69 -9.95
C VAL A 226 14.92 14.74 -8.80
N LEU A 227 15.37 14.70 -7.55
CA LEU A 227 14.47 14.85 -6.38
C LEU A 227 13.59 16.11 -6.45
N PRO A 228 14.08 17.29 -6.87
CA PRO A 228 13.22 18.47 -7.00
C PRO A 228 12.04 18.27 -7.95
N LEU A 229 12.23 17.52 -9.04
CA LEU A 229 11.17 17.21 -10.00
C LEU A 229 10.16 16.24 -9.40
N MET A 230 10.65 15.18 -8.76
CA MET A 230 9.80 14.22 -8.03
C MET A 230 8.93 14.93 -6.98
N LEU A 231 9.52 15.82 -6.17
CA LEU A 231 8.79 16.62 -5.17
C LEU A 231 7.73 17.52 -5.84
N SER A 232 8.07 18.21 -6.92
CA SER A 232 7.14 19.11 -7.62
C SER A 232 5.96 18.35 -8.26
N GLY A 233 6.21 17.15 -8.77
CA GLY A 233 5.18 16.30 -9.40
C GLY A 233 4.37 15.47 -8.41
N ASN A 234 4.81 15.36 -7.14
CA ASN A 234 4.32 14.37 -6.19
C ASN A 234 4.36 12.96 -6.79
N VAL A 235 5.52 12.59 -7.32
CA VAL A 235 5.79 11.29 -7.94
C VAL A 235 7.13 10.72 -7.48
N ILE A 236 7.26 9.40 -7.51
CA ILE A 236 8.55 8.71 -7.57
C ILE A 236 8.75 8.14 -8.97
N SER A 237 10.01 7.91 -9.37
CA SER A 237 10.27 7.43 -10.72
C SER A 237 11.54 6.63 -10.90
N VAL A 238 11.56 5.85 -12.00
CA VAL A 238 12.75 5.19 -12.55
C VAL A 238 13.01 5.71 -13.96
N GLY A 239 14.22 6.21 -14.21
CA GLY A 239 14.55 7.08 -15.35
C GLY A 239 15.11 6.39 -16.58
N PHE A 240 14.67 5.18 -16.91
CA PHE A 240 15.20 4.40 -18.04
C PHE A 240 14.10 3.58 -18.72
N GLU A 241 14.38 3.07 -19.92
CA GLU A 241 13.43 2.39 -20.81
C GLU A 241 12.26 3.28 -21.31
N HIS A 242 12.57 4.44 -21.89
CA HIS A 242 11.58 5.41 -22.40
C HIS A 242 10.53 4.84 -23.37
N ASP A 243 10.88 3.79 -24.11
CA ASP A 243 10.02 3.16 -25.12
C ASP A 243 9.19 1.99 -24.56
N LEU A 244 9.14 1.81 -23.25
CA LEU A 244 8.38 0.77 -22.56
C LEU A 244 7.19 1.37 -21.81
N ASN A 245 5.99 0.83 -21.98
CA ASN A 245 4.84 1.21 -21.15
C ASN A 245 4.73 0.28 -19.95
N LEU A 246 5.18 0.70 -18.76
CA LEU A 246 5.13 -0.15 -17.57
C LEU A 246 3.71 -0.35 -17.01
N GLU A 247 2.73 0.48 -17.39
CA GLU A 247 1.36 0.39 -16.89
C GLU A 247 0.76 -1.00 -17.11
N GLU A 248 1.08 -1.62 -18.25
CA GLU A 248 0.58 -2.94 -18.66
C GLU A 248 1.16 -4.09 -17.82
N TYR A 249 2.23 -3.82 -17.08
CA TYR A 249 2.98 -4.83 -16.34
C TYR A 249 2.92 -4.64 -14.82
N ILE A 250 2.16 -3.67 -14.32
CA ILE A 250 1.99 -3.45 -12.87
C ILE A 250 1.45 -4.73 -12.20
N GLY A 251 2.23 -5.28 -11.25
CA GLY A 251 1.97 -6.55 -10.59
C GLY A 251 2.17 -7.82 -11.45
N ASP A 252 2.73 -7.71 -12.66
CA ASP A 252 3.01 -8.84 -13.55
C ASP A 252 4.50 -8.95 -13.92
N GLU A 253 5.27 -9.45 -12.95
CA GLU A 253 6.72 -9.60 -13.04
C GLU A 253 7.18 -10.53 -14.16
N GLU A 254 6.49 -11.66 -14.35
CA GLU A 254 6.87 -12.65 -15.35
C GLU A 254 6.74 -12.07 -16.76
N SER A 255 5.63 -11.36 -17.02
CA SER A 255 5.42 -10.68 -18.30
C SER A 255 6.46 -9.60 -18.55
N LEU A 256 6.79 -8.79 -17.54
CA LEU A 256 7.80 -7.76 -17.67
C LEU A 256 9.19 -8.36 -17.89
N LYS A 257 9.54 -9.41 -17.15
CA LYS A 257 10.84 -10.06 -17.25
C LYS A 257 11.10 -10.54 -18.69
N LEU A 258 10.12 -11.20 -19.29
CA LEU A 258 10.19 -11.66 -20.68
C LEU A 258 10.33 -10.50 -21.68
N GLU A 259 9.57 -9.42 -21.50
CA GLU A 259 9.67 -8.22 -22.35
C GLU A 259 11.07 -7.62 -22.27
N LEU A 260 11.62 -7.45 -21.06
CA LEU A 260 12.95 -6.87 -20.86
C LEU A 260 14.07 -7.78 -21.36
N GLU A 261 13.88 -9.11 -21.34
CA GLU A 261 14.78 -10.09 -21.96
C GLU A 261 14.80 -9.93 -23.47
N SER A 262 13.63 -9.85 -24.12
CA SER A 262 13.52 -9.64 -25.57
C SER A 262 14.17 -8.33 -26.04
N ARG A 263 14.14 -7.30 -25.20
CA ARG A 263 14.73 -5.98 -25.45
C ARG A 263 16.23 -5.89 -25.14
N ASN A 264 16.86 -6.96 -24.65
CA ASN A 264 18.26 -6.96 -24.22
C ASN A 264 18.59 -5.88 -23.16
N VAL A 265 17.65 -5.58 -22.26
CA VAL A 265 17.85 -4.60 -21.20
C VAL A 265 18.94 -5.06 -20.23
N LYS A 266 19.76 -4.11 -19.73
CA LYS A 266 20.82 -4.40 -18.75
C LYS A 266 20.25 -5.04 -17.48
N GLN A 267 20.95 -6.03 -16.92
CA GLN A 267 20.46 -6.78 -15.75
C GLN A 267 20.15 -5.89 -14.53
N SER A 268 20.91 -4.82 -14.31
CA SER A 268 20.64 -3.86 -13.23
C SER A 268 19.29 -3.17 -13.42
N SER A 269 19.02 -2.66 -14.63
CA SER A 269 17.76 -2.03 -15.02
C SER A 269 16.59 -3.01 -14.94
N LYS A 270 16.80 -4.26 -15.37
CA LYS A 270 15.80 -5.34 -15.22
C LYS A 270 15.36 -5.52 -13.78
N ASN A 271 16.32 -5.71 -12.88
CA ASN A 271 16.05 -5.91 -11.46
C ASN A 271 15.33 -4.71 -10.82
N GLU A 272 15.58 -3.50 -11.31
CA GLU A 272 14.97 -2.28 -10.81
C GLU A 272 13.53 -2.12 -11.31
N LEU A 273 13.26 -2.35 -12.61
CA LEU A 273 11.91 -2.29 -13.16
C LEU A 273 11.00 -3.36 -12.55
N LEU A 274 11.52 -4.58 -12.37
CA LEU A 274 10.79 -5.67 -11.72
C LEU A 274 10.40 -5.35 -10.28
N LYS A 275 11.23 -4.63 -9.55
CA LYS A 275 10.86 -4.13 -8.21
C LYS A 275 9.86 -2.98 -8.32
N PHE A 276 10.00 -2.10 -9.30
CA PHE A 276 9.18 -0.88 -9.44
C PHE A 276 7.72 -1.23 -9.66
N ILE A 277 7.45 -2.24 -10.48
CA ILE A 277 6.07 -2.71 -10.76
C ILE A 277 5.42 -3.48 -9.60
N LYS A 278 6.18 -3.85 -8.56
CA LYS A 278 5.64 -4.48 -7.33
C LYS A 278 5.15 -3.46 -6.31
N ILE A 279 5.61 -2.21 -6.43
CA ILE A 279 5.19 -1.14 -5.54
C ILE A 279 3.67 -1.01 -5.63
N ARG A 280 3.02 -1.02 -4.47
CA ARG A 280 1.57 -0.94 -4.35
C ARG A 280 1.14 0.29 -3.54
N PRO A 281 -0.13 0.71 -3.66
CA PRO A 281 -0.68 1.75 -2.80
C PRO A 281 -0.44 1.42 -1.32
N GLY A 282 0.01 2.41 -0.55
CA GLY A 282 0.32 2.26 0.86
C GLY A 282 1.77 1.93 1.19
N ASP A 283 2.60 1.55 0.22
CA ASP A 283 4.04 1.35 0.47
C ASP A 283 4.76 2.67 0.83
N ILE A 284 5.86 2.57 1.58
CA ILE A 284 6.65 3.72 2.03
C ILE A 284 7.99 3.74 1.30
N ILE A 285 8.31 4.88 0.70
CA ILE A 285 9.50 5.08 -0.11
C ILE A 285 10.42 6.08 0.59
N GLY A 286 11.66 5.68 0.86
CA GLY A 286 12.74 6.58 1.24
C GLY A 286 13.54 6.96 0.01
N LEU A 287 13.62 8.24 -0.33
CA LEU A 287 14.48 8.69 -1.43
C LEU A 287 15.86 9.01 -0.92
N LYS A 288 16.84 8.27 -1.45
CA LYS A 288 18.24 8.55 -1.24
C LYS A 288 18.81 9.44 -2.33
N LYS A 289 19.82 10.22 -1.96
CA LYS A 289 20.69 10.92 -2.89
C LYS A 289 22.14 10.81 -2.46
N ARG A 290 23.04 10.94 -3.42
CA ARG A 290 24.48 11.05 -3.21
C ARG A 290 24.83 12.50 -2.96
N THR A 291 25.59 12.73 -1.89
CA THR A 291 26.20 14.02 -1.61
C THR A 291 27.51 14.18 -2.38
N ASN A 292 28.01 15.41 -2.48
CA ASN A 292 29.26 15.71 -3.19
C ASN A 292 30.48 14.96 -2.65
N ASP A 293 30.43 14.49 -1.39
CA ASP A 293 31.44 13.66 -0.74
C ASP A 293 31.17 12.14 -0.86
N ASN A 294 30.36 11.73 -1.85
CA ASN A 294 29.97 10.34 -2.14
C ASN A 294 29.26 9.62 -0.98
N LYS A 295 28.71 10.35 0.00
CA LYS A 295 27.88 9.74 1.05
C LYS A 295 26.44 9.60 0.57
N VAL A 296 25.78 8.55 1.04
CA VAL A 296 24.37 8.33 0.75
C VAL A 296 23.55 8.86 1.92
N ILE A 297 22.59 9.73 1.61
CA ILE A 297 21.64 10.27 2.57
C ILE A 297 20.21 9.97 2.11
N VAL A 298 19.31 9.70 3.05
CA VAL A 298 17.87 9.74 2.81
C VAL A 298 17.41 11.19 2.97
N ASN A 299 16.74 11.72 1.95
CA ASN A 299 16.35 13.13 1.94
C ASN A 299 14.84 13.36 1.87
N ALA A 300 14.05 12.36 1.53
CA ALA A 300 12.59 12.44 1.57
C ALA A 300 11.96 11.09 1.87
N TYR A 301 10.76 11.13 2.45
CA TYR A 301 9.89 9.97 2.61
C TYR A 301 8.54 10.24 1.96
N ALA A 302 8.01 9.23 1.26
CA ALA A 302 6.77 9.34 0.52
C ALA A 302 5.88 8.11 0.73
N LEU A 303 4.57 8.34 0.74
CA LEU A 303 3.54 7.30 0.74
C LEU A 303 3.04 7.10 -0.69
N VAL A 304 3.00 5.86 -1.16
CA VAL A 304 2.48 5.55 -2.50
C VAL A 304 0.96 5.67 -2.52
N LEU A 305 0.44 6.45 -3.47
CA LEU A 305 -0.99 6.68 -3.64
C LEU A 305 -1.59 5.74 -4.69
N GLY A 306 -2.87 5.44 -4.54
CA GLY A 306 -3.58 4.65 -5.53
C GLY A 306 -4.98 4.22 -5.11
N TYR A 307 -5.58 3.41 -5.97
CA TYR A 307 -6.95 2.93 -5.89
C TYR A 307 -7.00 1.40 -5.78
N ASP A 308 -7.56 0.88 -4.69
CA ASP A 308 -7.55 -0.53 -4.33
C ASP A 308 -6.12 -1.07 -4.21
N ASP A 309 -5.72 -1.95 -5.14
CA ASP A 309 -4.36 -2.47 -5.27
C ASP A 309 -3.60 -1.82 -6.46
N GLU A 310 -4.17 -0.81 -7.11
CA GLU A 310 -3.57 -0.17 -8.29
C GLU A 310 -2.94 1.18 -7.96
N VAL A 311 -1.67 1.32 -8.30
CA VAL A 311 -0.95 2.60 -8.28
C VAL A 311 -1.45 3.53 -9.38
N ILE A 312 -1.34 4.84 -9.16
CA ILE A 312 -1.56 5.83 -10.21
C ILE A 312 -0.26 5.98 -11.00
N TYR A 313 -0.21 5.33 -12.16
CA TYR A 313 0.93 5.39 -13.07
C TYR A 313 0.81 6.57 -14.04
N SER A 314 1.95 7.15 -14.40
CA SER A 314 2.05 8.13 -15.47
C SER A 314 3.45 8.11 -16.08
N THR A 315 3.62 8.73 -17.24
CA THR A 315 4.93 8.96 -17.84
C THR A 315 5.28 10.43 -17.87
N ASP A 316 6.57 10.72 -17.81
CA ASP A 316 7.11 12.08 -17.92
C ASP A 316 8.37 12.04 -18.80
N LYS A 317 8.66 13.13 -19.51
CA LYS A 317 9.78 13.17 -20.45
C LYS A 317 11.14 13.00 -19.77
N GLU A 318 11.27 13.49 -18.55
CA GLU A 318 12.52 13.46 -17.80
C GLU A 318 12.54 12.34 -16.76
N LEU A 319 11.40 12.09 -16.10
CA LEU A 319 11.28 11.08 -15.05
C LEU A 319 10.93 9.68 -15.58
N VAL A 320 10.49 9.58 -16.84
CA VAL A 320 10.18 8.35 -17.59
C VAL A 320 8.98 7.59 -17.04
N HIS A 321 9.13 6.84 -15.95
CA HIS A 321 8.06 6.05 -15.34
C HIS A 321 7.75 6.58 -13.95
N CYS A 322 6.55 7.09 -13.75
CA CYS A 322 6.15 7.78 -12.53
C CYS A 322 5.03 7.03 -11.79
N LEU A 323 5.17 6.90 -10.48
CA LEU A 323 4.08 6.52 -9.57
C LEU A 323 3.71 7.69 -8.69
N LYS A 324 2.41 7.97 -8.55
CA LYS A 324 1.93 9.04 -7.67
C LYS A 324 2.23 8.72 -6.20
N VAL A 325 2.74 9.71 -5.48
CA VAL A 325 3.02 9.63 -4.05
C VAL A 325 2.57 10.89 -3.33
N ASP A 326 2.49 10.82 -2.00
CA ASP A 326 2.41 11.99 -1.12
C ASP A 326 3.68 12.08 -0.27
N PHE A 327 4.44 13.15 -0.47
CA PHE A 327 5.62 13.46 0.32
C PHE A 327 5.21 13.97 1.70
N PHE A 328 5.47 13.16 2.73
CA PHE A 328 5.16 13.54 4.11
C PHE A 328 6.36 14.09 4.87
N GLU A 329 7.58 13.89 4.37
CA GLU A 329 8.78 14.54 4.87
C GLU A 329 9.82 14.75 3.75
N SER A 330 10.47 15.91 3.75
CA SER A 330 11.56 16.27 2.84
C SER A 330 12.68 17.00 3.58
N ASP A 331 13.83 17.19 2.92
CA ASP A 331 15.04 17.79 3.49
C ASP A 331 15.58 17.07 4.73
N VAL A 332 15.35 15.76 4.83
CA VAL A 332 15.69 14.93 6.01
C VAL A 332 17.19 14.88 6.27
N ASN A 333 18.02 14.80 5.21
CA ASN A 333 19.48 14.70 5.30
C ASN A 333 20.01 13.58 6.23
N LYS A 334 19.28 12.47 6.36
CA LYS A 334 19.65 11.35 7.23
C LYS A 334 20.75 10.51 6.60
N LYS A 335 21.93 10.47 7.25
CA LYS A 335 23.04 9.62 6.82
C LYS A 335 22.71 8.14 7.07
N ILE A 336 22.96 7.31 6.08
CA ILE A 336 22.80 5.86 6.18
C ILE A 336 24.12 5.16 5.82
N ASN A 337 24.57 4.25 6.67
CA ASN A 337 25.78 3.44 6.44
C ASN A 337 25.44 2.15 5.68
N VAL A 338 24.65 2.25 4.62
CA VAL A 338 24.24 1.08 3.83
C VAL A 338 24.79 1.25 2.42
N ASN A 339 25.77 0.41 2.05
CA ASN A 339 26.35 0.42 0.71
C ASN A 339 25.39 -0.28 -0.27
N ARG A 340 24.47 0.50 -0.85
CA ARG A 340 23.45 0.01 -1.79
C ARG A 340 23.66 0.68 -3.15
N ALA A 341 24.47 0.06 -4.01
CA ALA A 341 24.91 0.63 -5.29
C ALA A 341 23.79 0.79 -6.34
N HIS A 342 22.72 -0.01 -6.28
CA HIS A 342 21.61 0.04 -7.26
C HIS A 342 20.63 1.18 -7.01
N THR A 343 19.88 1.57 -8.04
CA THR A 343 18.90 2.66 -8.00
C THR A 343 17.79 2.35 -7.00
N MET A 344 17.30 1.11 -6.94
CA MET A 344 16.16 0.76 -6.08
C MET A 344 16.32 -0.55 -5.32
N HIS A 345 15.90 -0.51 -4.06
CA HIS A 345 15.97 -1.66 -3.17
C HIS A 345 14.75 -1.80 -2.28
N GLU A 346 14.24 -3.02 -2.18
CA GLU A 346 13.31 -3.42 -1.12
C GLU A 346 14.08 -3.69 0.18
N ILE A 347 13.52 -3.26 1.30
CA ILE A 347 14.07 -3.43 2.64
C ILE A 347 13.15 -4.37 3.42
N GLU A 348 13.59 -5.61 3.63
CA GLU A 348 12.78 -6.63 4.30
C GLU A 348 13.16 -6.83 5.77
N LYS A 349 14.42 -6.56 6.14
CA LYS A 349 14.90 -6.80 7.50
C LYS A 349 14.46 -5.68 8.43
N GLU A 350 13.79 -6.03 9.53
CA GLU A 350 13.24 -5.07 10.50
C GLU A 350 14.31 -4.07 11.00
N ILE A 351 15.50 -4.56 11.36
CA ILE A 351 16.59 -3.69 11.84
C ILE A 351 17.04 -2.66 10.78
N GLU A 352 17.00 -3.03 9.49
CA GLU A 352 17.34 -2.13 8.39
C GLU A 352 16.19 -1.14 8.13
N ILE A 353 14.94 -1.60 8.26
CA ILE A 353 13.74 -0.75 8.19
C ILE A 353 13.80 0.32 9.29
N GLU A 354 14.02 -0.07 10.54
CA GLU A 354 14.17 0.85 11.68
C GLU A 354 15.32 1.84 11.46
N THR A 355 16.47 1.35 10.98
CA THR A 355 17.64 2.19 10.71
C THR A 355 17.33 3.25 9.64
N ILE A 356 16.70 2.87 8.54
CA ILE A 356 16.47 3.74 7.38
C ILE A 356 15.24 4.63 7.58
N PHE A 357 14.13 4.07 8.06
CA PHE A 357 12.82 4.72 8.14
C PHE A 357 12.47 5.22 9.54
N GLY A 358 13.22 4.83 10.58
CA GLY A 358 12.96 5.26 11.95
C GLY A 358 11.55 4.90 12.39
N SER A 359 10.82 5.88 12.93
CA SER A 359 9.43 5.70 13.39
C SER A 359 8.46 5.37 12.26
N TYR A 360 8.79 5.71 11.01
CA TYR A 360 7.98 5.29 9.85
C TYR A 360 8.05 3.78 9.61
N GLY A 361 9.12 3.11 10.07
CA GLY A 361 9.35 1.68 9.92
C GLY A 361 8.41 0.78 10.73
N GLU A 362 7.83 1.32 11.80
CA GLU A 362 6.92 0.61 12.70
C GLU A 362 5.44 0.89 12.37
N THR A 363 5.14 1.64 11.31
CA THR A 363 3.80 2.17 11.05
C THR A 363 2.98 1.21 10.19
N GLU A 364 1.71 1.03 10.56
CA GLU A 364 0.71 0.34 9.74
C GLU A 364 -0.08 1.34 8.89
N VAL A 365 -0.29 1.07 7.61
CA VAL A 365 -1.05 1.96 6.73
C VAL A 365 -2.51 1.50 6.65
N ARG A 366 -3.45 2.44 6.84
CA ARG A 366 -4.89 2.19 6.69
C ARG A 366 -5.36 2.60 5.30
N ASN A 367 -6.17 1.75 4.67
CA ASN A 367 -6.92 2.12 3.48
C ASN A 367 -8.09 3.03 3.86
N ILE A 368 -8.24 4.15 3.17
CA ILE A 368 -9.36 5.08 3.36
C ILE A 368 -10.35 4.87 2.21
N THR A 369 -11.63 4.70 2.53
CA THR A 369 -12.67 4.60 1.50
C THR A 369 -13.13 6.02 1.13
N THR A 370 -12.84 6.49 -0.07
CA THR A 370 -13.39 7.76 -0.57
C THR A 370 -14.51 7.47 -1.57
N ASN A 371 -15.52 8.33 -1.55
CA ASN A 371 -16.48 8.43 -2.64
C ASN A 371 -16.00 9.57 -3.52
N SER A 372 -15.50 9.28 -4.72
CA SER A 372 -15.00 10.32 -5.61
C SER A 372 -16.14 11.27 -6.01
N LEU A 373 -16.05 12.53 -5.60
CA LEU A 373 -16.85 13.64 -6.11
C LEU A 373 -16.14 14.18 -7.36
N GLY A 374 -16.40 13.55 -8.51
CA GLY A 374 -15.92 13.99 -9.82
C GLY A 374 -17.07 14.02 -10.81
N VAL A 375 -17.30 15.17 -11.41
CA VAL A 375 -18.38 15.48 -12.35
C VAL A 375 -18.30 14.53 -13.58
N ASP A 376 -19.45 13.94 -13.93
CA ASP A 376 -19.79 13.27 -15.20
C ASP A 376 -19.38 11.82 -15.53
N TYR A 377 -18.94 10.98 -14.58
CA TYR A 377 -18.89 9.52 -14.82
C TYR A 377 -19.41 8.70 -13.62
N LYS A 378 -19.99 7.51 -13.91
CA LYS A 378 -20.61 6.58 -12.92
C LYS A 378 -19.72 6.39 -11.67
N LYS A 379 -20.35 6.48 -10.50
CA LYS A 379 -19.72 6.44 -9.17
C LYS A 379 -19.26 5.03 -8.77
N GLU A 380 -18.06 4.61 -9.19
CA GLU A 380 -17.38 3.45 -8.59
C GLU A 380 -16.78 3.83 -7.21
N ARG A 381 -17.11 3.08 -6.14
CA ARG A 381 -16.33 3.16 -4.88
C ARG A 381 -14.98 2.50 -5.12
N LYS A 382 -13.90 3.25 -4.92
CA LYS A 382 -12.51 2.76 -4.92
C LYS A 382 -11.92 2.99 -3.53
N TYR A 383 -11.15 2.05 -3.00
CA TYR A 383 -10.34 2.31 -1.82
C TYR A 383 -9.22 3.24 -2.22
N GLU A 384 -9.12 4.41 -1.64
CA GLU A 384 -8.10 5.36 -2.05
C GLU A 384 -7.08 5.51 -0.93
N VAL A 385 -5.83 5.15 -1.24
CA VAL A 385 -4.71 5.62 -0.43
C VAL A 385 -4.50 7.08 -0.81
N THR A 386 -5.06 7.97 0.01
CA THR A 386 -5.02 9.43 -0.16
C THR A 386 -4.00 10.08 0.77
N THR A 387 -3.84 11.40 0.63
CA THR A 387 -3.20 12.28 1.62
C THR A 387 -3.74 12.10 3.05
N GLN A 388 -4.98 11.65 3.26
CA GLN A 388 -5.48 11.37 4.61
C GLN A 388 -4.78 10.14 5.24
N ALA A 389 -4.29 9.18 4.44
CA ALA A 389 -3.52 8.05 4.95
C ALA A 389 -2.14 8.50 5.44
N ARG A 390 -1.54 9.53 4.81
CA ARG A 390 -0.38 10.24 5.35
C ARG A 390 -0.70 10.87 6.71
N THR A 391 -1.82 11.59 6.86
CA THR A 391 -2.20 12.19 8.14
C THR A 391 -2.29 11.13 9.23
N TYR A 392 -2.83 9.95 8.91
CA TYR A 392 -2.86 8.83 9.83
C TYR A 392 -1.46 8.33 10.23
N ILE A 393 -0.54 8.15 9.27
CA ILE A 393 0.85 7.75 9.56
C ILE A 393 1.52 8.74 10.52
N VAL A 394 1.43 10.03 10.20
CA VAL A 394 2.01 11.13 10.98
C VAL A 394 1.40 11.19 12.39
N ASN A 395 0.07 11.10 12.49
CA ASN A 395 -0.64 11.13 13.77
C ASN A 395 -0.33 9.89 14.61
N SER A 396 -0.29 8.69 14.02
CA SER A 396 0.03 7.46 14.75
C SER A 396 1.42 7.51 15.38
N ILE A 397 2.39 8.11 14.71
CA ILE A 397 3.74 8.31 15.25
C ILE A 397 3.74 9.38 16.34
N HIS A 398 3.01 10.48 16.11
CA HIS A 398 2.86 11.55 17.10
C HIS A 398 2.23 11.02 18.40
N ASP A 399 1.13 10.29 18.31
CA ASP A 399 0.45 9.65 19.45
C ASP A 399 1.40 8.72 20.22
N LYS A 400 2.19 7.90 19.50
CA LYS A 400 3.17 7.00 20.13
C LYS A 400 4.23 7.79 20.90
N LEU A 401 4.83 8.80 20.27
CA LEU A 401 5.86 9.65 20.89
C LEU A 401 5.31 10.46 22.07
N GLN A 402 4.09 10.98 21.97
CA GLN A 402 3.43 11.73 23.04
C GLN A 402 3.21 10.83 24.27
N ASN A 403 2.72 9.60 24.06
CA ASN A 403 2.52 8.64 25.14
C ASN A 403 3.84 8.19 25.80
N GLN A 404 4.89 7.98 25.01
CA GLN A 404 6.24 7.68 25.54
C GLN A 404 6.77 8.84 26.38
N CYS A 405 6.70 10.07 25.86
CA CYS A 405 7.13 11.25 26.60
C CYS A 405 6.30 11.47 27.88
N SER A 406 4.99 11.25 27.83
CA SER A 406 4.11 11.31 29.02
C SER A 406 4.59 10.37 30.12
N SER A 407 4.94 9.14 29.74
CA SER A 407 5.40 8.11 30.67
C SER A 407 6.76 8.48 31.26
N TYR A 408 7.72 8.87 30.42
CA TYR A 408 9.03 9.37 30.84
C TYR A 408 8.92 10.55 31.82
N LEU A 409 8.07 11.53 31.54
CA LEU A 409 7.89 12.69 32.41
C LEU A 409 7.26 12.31 33.76
N LYS A 410 6.27 11.40 33.77
CA LYS A 410 5.67 10.91 35.02
C LYS A 410 6.71 10.22 35.91
N GLU A 411 7.57 9.40 35.32
CA GLU A 411 8.66 8.73 36.05
C GLU A 411 9.69 9.73 36.57
N LYS A 412 10.17 10.64 35.70
CA LYS A 412 11.18 11.65 36.04
C LYS A 412 10.71 12.63 37.12
N LEU A 413 9.44 13.03 37.09
CA LEU A 413 8.89 14.02 38.01
C LEU A 413 8.40 13.40 39.33
N GLY A 414 7.92 12.14 39.31
CA GLY A 414 7.28 11.53 40.47
C GLY A 414 6.17 12.43 41.05
N ASN A 415 6.29 12.80 42.32
CA ASN A 415 5.32 13.67 43.01
C ASN A 415 5.57 15.18 42.83
N SER A 416 6.62 15.58 42.09
CA SER A 416 6.98 17.00 41.90
C SER A 416 6.15 17.72 40.83
N GLY A 417 5.33 17.00 40.07
CA GLY A 417 4.42 17.58 39.09
C GLY A 417 3.37 16.62 38.56
N VAL A 418 2.36 17.17 37.89
CA VAL A 418 1.25 16.45 37.26
C VAL A 418 1.27 16.63 35.75
N VAL A 419 1.44 15.53 35.02
CA VAL A 419 1.45 15.48 33.55
C VAL A 419 0.02 15.38 33.01
N LYS A 420 -0.35 16.27 32.10
CA LYS A 420 -1.65 16.31 31.40
C LYS A 420 -1.43 16.28 29.89
N LEU A 421 -2.24 15.49 29.18
CA LEU A 421 -2.20 15.37 27.72
C LEU A 421 -3.39 16.10 27.09
N GLU A 422 -3.18 16.66 25.90
CA GLU A 422 -4.23 17.25 25.06
C GLU A 422 -5.11 18.29 25.77
N LYS A 423 -4.55 18.97 26.77
CA LYS A 423 -5.26 19.98 27.54
C LYS A 423 -4.99 21.35 26.94
N ASP A 424 -6.05 22.10 26.65
CA ASP A 424 -5.98 23.44 26.05
C ASP A 424 -5.29 23.45 24.66
N PHE A 425 -5.39 22.33 23.93
CA PHE A 425 -4.71 22.07 22.64
C PHE A 425 -3.18 21.99 22.73
N ILE A 426 -2.65 21.69 23.92
CA ILE A 426 -1.21 21.47 24.14
C ILE A 426 -0.98 19.97 24.22
N ASP A 427 -0.02 19.45 23.43
CA ASP A 427 0.33 18.03 23.41
C ASP A 427 0.59 17.49 24.83
N ILE A 428 1.51 18.12 25.58
CA ILE A 428 1.77 17.78 26.98
C ILE A 428 1.99 19.04 27.82
N LYS A 429 1.22 19.15 28.91
CA LYS A 429 1.37 20.20 29.93
C LYS A 429 1.70 19.58 31.28
N VAL A 430 2.79 20.00 31.89
CA VAL A 430 3.17 19.63 33.25
C VAL A 430 2.86 20.78 34.20
N ASN A 431 2.18 20.50 35.30
CA ASN A 431 1.96 21.46 36.39
C ASN A 431 2.87 21.07 37.55
N LEU A 432 3.83 21.91 37.90
CA LEU A 432 4.78 21.66 38.98
C LEU A 432 4.17 22.06 40.33
N THR A 433 4.63 21.43 41.41
CA THR A 433 4.17 21.73 42.78
C THR A 433 4.50 23.15 43.26
N ASN A 434 5.49 23.79 42.63
CA ASN A 434 5.85 25.19 42.90
C ASN A 434 4.95 26.22 42.18
N GLY A 435 3.88 25.77 41.50
CA GLY A 435 2.92 26.63 40.82
C GLY A 435 3.31 27.05 39.40
N LYS A 436 4.48 26.62 38.90
CA LYS A 436 4.88 26.85 37.51
C LYS A 436 4.42 25.73 36.59
N ILE A 437 4.49 25.97 35.28
CA ILE A 437 4.14 24.99 34.25
C ILE A 437 5.30 24.71 33.29
N GLN A 438 5.30 23.53 32.68
CA GLN A 438 6.15 23.19 31.55
C GLN A 438 5.28 22.78 30.36
N LEU A 439 5.65 23.23 29.16
CA LEU A 439 4.92 22.98 27.93
C LEU A 439 5.77 22.15 26.99
N TYR A 440 5.22 21.06 26.46
CA TYR A 440 5.91 20.22 25.48
C TYR A 440 5.08 20.11 24.21
N GLU A 441 5.76 20.20 23.08
CA GLU A 441 5.18 20.03 21.76
C GLU A 441 5.89 18.87 21.05
N VAL A 442 5.11 17.90 20.59
CA VAL A 442 5.59 16.67 19.97
C VAL A 442 5.56 16.83 18.46
N LYS A 443 6.63 16.40 17.79
CA LYS A 443 6.71 16.37 16.33
C LYS A 443 7.23 15.02 15.86
N PRO A 444 6.50 14.33 14.96
CA PRO A 444 6.80 12.95 14.55
C PRO A 444 7.87 12.85 13.45
N TYR A 445 8.47 13.96 13.05
CA TYR A 445 9.34 14.03 11.88
C TYR A 445 10.76 13.54 12.19
N GLN A 446 11.38 12.85 11.24
CA GLN A 446 12.74 12.36 11.41
C GLN A 446 13.77 13.50 11.46
N ASN A 447 13.50 14.63 10.81
CA ASN A 447 14.34 15.82 10.77
C ASN A 447 14.16 16.71 12.01
N PRO A 448 15.16 16.81 12.91
CA PRO A 448 15.04 17.61 14.12
C PRO A 448 14.92 19.12 13.84
N SER A 449 15.54 19.64 12.76
CA SER A 449 15.39 21.04 12.37
C SER A 449 13.95 21.36 11.98
N TYR A 450 13.28 20.40 11.34
CA TYR A 450 11.86 20.54 10.99
C TYR A 450 10.98 20.48 12.23
N CYS A 451 11.24 19.55 13.15
CA CYS A 451 10.57 19.52 14.46
C CYS A 451 10.68 20.86 15.19
N ILE A 452 11.89 21.44 15.24
CA ILE A 452 12.12 22.75 15.89
C ILE A 452 11.27 23.83 15.23
N ARG A 453 11.30 23.92 13.90
CA ARG A 453 10.59 24.94 13.13
C ARG A 453 9.07 24.87 13.32
N GLU A 454 8.50 23.66 13.25
CA GLU A 454 7.06 23.45 13.33
C GLU A 454 6.51 23.60 14.76
N ALA A 455 7.29 23.22 15.78
CA ALA A 455 6.84 23.25 17.18
C ALA A 455 7.03 24.61 17.85
N LEU A 456 8.07 25.37 17.50
CA LEU A 456 8.42 26.61 18.20
C LEU A 456 7.28 27.64 18.18
N GLY A 457 6.65 27.85 17.03
CA GLY A 457 5.53 28.79 16.90
C GLY A 457 4.33 28.41 17.77
N GLN A 458 4.05 27.11 17.88
CA GLN A 458 2.96 26.57 18.71
C GLN A 458 3.24 26.77 20.19
N LEU A 459 4.45 26.42 20.65
CA LEU A 459 4.86 26.64 22.04
C LEU A 459 4.82 28.12 22.43
N LEU A 460 5.29 29.01 21.56
CA LEU A 460 5.22 30.46 21.77
C LEU A 460 3.77 30.96 21.86
N TYR A 461 2.89 30.43 21.01
CA TYR A 461 1.47 30.76 21.05
C TYR A 461 0.81 30.28 22.34
N TYR A 462 1.08 29.04 22.78
CA TYR A 462 0.57 28.53 24.06
C TYR A 462 1.09 29.35 25.24
N ALA A 463 2.37 29.69 25.22
CA ALA A 463 2.98 30.55 26.23
C ALA A 463 2.31 31.92 26.32
N SER A 464 1.89 32.49 25.20
CA SER A 464 1.19 33.79 25.16
C SER A 464 -0.24 33.76 25.72
N ARG A 465 -0.86 32.58 25.81
CA ARG A 465 -2.28 32.42 26.20
C ARG A 465 -2.50 32.10 27.67
N THR A 466 -1.43 31.84 28.41
CA THR A 466 -1.51 31.51 29.84
C THR A 466 -0.97 32.64 30.69
N THR A 467 -1.57 32.82 31.87
CA THR A 467 -1.07 33.71 32.92
C THR A 467 -0.18 32.96 33.92
N GLU A 468 -0.05 31.65 33.79
CA GLU A 468 0.81 30.81 34.63
C GLU A 468 2.29 31.05 34.31
N GLN A 469 3.15 31.01 35.32
CA GLN A 469 4.59 31.17 35.12
C GLN A 469 5.17 29.93 34.42
N ILE A 470 5.82 30.15 33.28
CA ILE A 470 6.46 29.09 32.50
C ILE A 470 7.85 28.81 33.08
N ASP A 471 8.08 27.56 33.43
CA ASP A 471 9.38 27.04 33.89
C ASP A 471 10.22 26.54 32.71
N LEU A 472 9.59 25.87 31.75
CA LEU A 472 10.26 25.27 30.59
C LEU A 472 9.29 25.19 29.41
N ILE A 473 9.80 25.43 28.20
CA ILE A 473 9.19 24.90 27.00
C ILE A 473 10.14 23.89 26.34
N ALA A 474 9.60 22.80 25.83
CA ALA A 474 10.40 21.73 25.24
C ALA A 474 9.78 21.20 23.96
N ILE A 475 10.64 20.85 23.00
CA ILE A 475 10.24 20.18 21.77
C ILE A 475 10.62 18.72 21.89
N VAL A 476 9.68 17.82 21.60
CA VAL A 476 9.91 16.38 21.63
C VAL A 476 9.93 15.88 20.20
N GLY A 477 11.05 15.28 19.78
CA GLY A 477 11.19 14.66 18.46
C GLY A 477 11.78 13.25 18.56
N PRO A 478 11.69 12.44 17.49
CA PRO A 478 12.18 11.07 17.51
C PRO A 478 13.71 11.00 17.62
N ASN A 479 14.43 11.83 16.86
CA ASN A 479 15.87 11.74 16.68
C ASN A 479 16.66 12.79 17.47
N ILE A 480 17.93 12.45 17.74
CA ILE A 480 18.93 13.36 18.32
C ILE A 480 19.24 14.52 17.36
N LEU A 481 19.64 15.67 17.91
CA LEU A 481 20.07 16.82 17.12
C LEU A 481 21.36 16.47 16.34
N ASP A 482 21.29 16.53 15.02
CA ASP A 482 22.48 16.52 14.18
C ASP A 482 23.22 17.87 14.26
N THR A 483 24.40 17.98 13.65
CA THR A 483 25.22 19.21 13.70
C THR A 483 24.48 20.46 13.23
N ARG A 484 23.63 20.33 12.19
CA ARG A 484 22.87 21.45 11.64
C ARG A 484 21.73 21.84 12.57
N ALA A 485 20.97 20.86 13.03
CA ALA A 485 19.87 21.06 13.97
C ALA A 485 20.37 21.60 15.31
N GLN A 486 21.52 21.14 15.80
CA GLN A 486 22.15 21.67 17.01
C GLN A 486 22.49 23.15 16.85
N SER A 487 23.11 23.53 15.73
CA SER A 487 23.43 24.94 15.45
C SER A 487 22.18 25.82 15.41
N TYR A 488 21.09 25.32 14.81
CA TYR A 488 19.81 26.03 14.77
C TYR A 488 19.16 26.11 16.16
N PHE A 489 19.14 25.00 16.91
CA PHE A 489 18.63 24.96 18.29
C PHE A 489 19.38 25.93 19.20
N ASP A 490 20.71 25.95 19.14
CA ASP A 490 21.54 26.85 19.95
C ASP A 490 21.31 28.32 19.60
N TYR A 491 21.05 28.62 18.32
CA TYR A 491 20.66 29.95 17.89
C TYR A 491 19.31 30.34 18.52
N VAL A 492 18.28 29.50 18.41
CA VAL A 492 16.97 29.77 19.01
C VAL A 492 17.09 29.93 20.53
N LYS A 493 17.77 29.00 21.20
CA LYS A 493 17.97 28.99 22.66
C LYS A 493 18.63 30.28 23.18
N ARG A 494 19.55 30.87 22.41
CA ARG A 494 20.20 32.15 22.77
C ARG A 494 19.31 33.38 22.57
N ASN A 495 18.26 33.27 21.76
CA ASN A 495 17.37 34.38 21.40
C ASN A 495 16.00 34.31 22.08
N VAL A 496 15.74 33.30 22.91
CA VAL A 496 14.51 33.18 23.70
C VAL A 496 14.80 33.41 25.18
N ASN A 497 13.87 34.08 25.88
CA ASN A 497 14.05 34.52 27.27
C ASN A 497 13.48 33.53 28.31
N PHE A 498 13.20 32.29 27.92
CA PHE A 498 12.73 31.23 28.82
C PHE A 498 13.55 29.96 28.59
N PRO A 499 13.61 29.04 29.57
CA PRO A 499 14.27 27.76 29.39
C PRO A 499 13.66 27.01 28.20
N PHE A 500 14.54 26.55 27.32
CA PHE A 500 14.19 25.88 26.07
C PHE A 500 15.03 24.61 25.92
N GLU A 501 14.33 23.50 25.73
CA GLU A 501 14.92 22.17 25.57
C GLU A 501 14.43 21.45 24.32
N TYR A 502 15.25 20.51 23.85
CA TYR A 502 14.87 19.52 22.85
C TYR A 502 15.09 18.13 23.44
N ILE A 503 14.04 17.32 23.44
CA ILE A 503 14.03 15.95 23.96
C ILE A 503 13.97 15.00 22.79
N SER A 504 14.98 14.13 22.69
CA SER A 504 15.05 13.07 21.68
C SER A 504 14.50 11.77 22.25
N ALA A 505 13.41 11.25 21.69
CA ALA A 505 12.84 9.98 22.10
C ALA A 505 13.84 8.82 22.04
N ASN A 506 14.59 8.70 20.94
CA ASN A 506 15.59 7.64 20.75
C ASN A 506 16.75 7.67 21.76
N LYS A 507 16.90 8.76 22.52
CA LYS A 507 17.95 8.91 23.54
C LYS A 507 17.39 8.75 24.95
N GLU A 508 16.20 9.28 25.18
CA GLU A 508 15.64 9.45 26.53
C GLU A 508 14.58 8.41 26.89
N PHE A 509 13.92 7.78 25.89
CA PHE A 509 12.84 6.80 26.10
C PHE A 509 13.25 5.37 25.75
N GLY A 510 14.53 5.17 25.40
CA GLY A 510 15.11 3.90 24.98
C GLY A 510 15.57 3.03 26.13
#